data_AF-X1UZZ3-F1
#
_entry.id   AF-X1UZZ3-F1
#
_cell.length_a   1.000
_cell.length_b   1.000
_cell.length_c   1.000
_cell.angle_alpha   90.00
_cell.angle_beta   90.00
_cell.angle_gamma   90.00
#
_symmetry.space_group_name_H-M   'P 1'
#
loop_
_entity.id
_entity.type
_entity.pdbx_description
1 polymer ?
#
loop_
_entity_poly.entity_id
_entity_poly.type
_entity_poly.pdbx_seq_one_letter_code
_entity_poly.pdbx_strand_id
1 'polypeptide(L)'
;NEAIDQILGYLTWRDAYGVVLIFSHNKGFSGVLEAVPTAIKELASRRGEIMSADEHHWIARHSLPSDEQQTVEIHYLAFNIYA
;
A
#
# COMPACT_ATOMS: atom_id res chain seq x y z
N ASN A 1 -2.10 -4.48 9.80
CA ASN A 1 -0.64 -4.22 9.67
C ASN A 1 0.15 -5.41 9.12
N GLU A 2 -0.19 -6.67 9.44
CA GLU A 2 0.63 -7.84 9.08
C GLU A 2 1.03 -7.96 7.60
N ALA A 3 0.13 -7.67 6.65
CA ALA A 3 0.44 -7.80 5.21
C ALA A 3 1.56 -6.86 4.73
N ILE A 4 1.61 -5.64 5.28
CA ILE A 4 2.63 -4.64 4.91
C ILE A 4 3.96 -5.00 5.55
N ASP A 5 3.94 -5.39 6.83
CA ASP A 5 5.13 -5.82 7.55
C ASP A 5 5.78 -7.03 6.87
N GLN A 6 4.95 -7.96 6.36
CA GLN A 6 5.42 -9.13 5.62
C GLN A 6 6.12 -8.75 4.31
N ILE A 7 5.56 -7.82 3.52
CA ILE A 7 6.17 -7.39 2.26
C ILE A 7 7.47 -6.63 2.51
N LEU A 8 7.48 -5.72 3.49
CA LEU A 8 8.68 -4.95 3.84
C LEU A 8 9.83 -5.84 4.34
N GLY A 9 9.55 -7.00 4.92
CA GLY A 9 10.56 -7.98 5.32
C GLY A 9 11.27 -8.67 4.15
N TYR A 10 10.67 -8.71 2.96
CA TYR A 10 11.25 -9.37 1.78
C TYR A 10 11.97 -8.42 0.81
N LEU A 11 11.78 -7.11 0.95
CA LEU A 11 12.32 -6.13 0.01
C LEU A 11 13.76 -5.73 0.38
N THR A 12 14.66 -5.83 -0.60
CA THR A 12 16.02 -5.29 -0.52
C THR A 12 16.15 -4.03 -1.40
N TRP A 13 16.89 -3.04 -0.93
CA TRP A 13 17.02 -1.65 -1.42
C TRP A 13 17.43 -1.43 -2.90
N ARG A 14 17.70 -2.44 -3.72
CA ARG A 14 18.05 -2.21 -5.14
C ARG A 14 16.84 -2.35 -6.06
N ASP A 15 16.30 -1.19 -6.47
CA ASP A 15 15.26 -1.01 -7.50
C ASP A 15 13.97 -1.84 -7.33
N ALA A 16 13.63 -2.21 -6.09
CA ALA A 16 12.43 -2.98 -5.81
C ALA A 16 11.28 -2.07 -5.41
N TYR A 17 10.30 -1.91 -6.31
CA TYR A 17 8.96 -1.46 -5.95
C TYR A 17 8.17 -2.65 -5.41
N GLY A 18 7.38 -2.43 -4.36
CA GLY A 18 6.45 -3.42 -3.83
C GLY A 18 5.05 -3.22 -4.39
N VAL A 19 4.27 -4.28 -4.48
CA VAL A 19 2.87 -4.22 -4.89
C VAL A 19 2.00 -4.93 -3.86
N VAL A 20 0.96 -4.24 -3.41
CA VAL A 20 -0.08 -4.73 -2.51
C VAL A 20 -1.38 -4.85 -3.31
N LEU A 21 -1.89 -6.07 -3.44
CA LEU A 21 -3.17 -6.33 -4.07
C LEU A 21 -4.26 -6.50 -2.99
N ILE A 22 -5.30 -5.69 -3.07
CA ILE A 22 -6.42 -5.66 -2.13
C ILE A 22 -7.63 -6.24 -2.84
N PHE A 23 -8.02 -7.46 -2.48
CA PHE A 23 -9.20 -8.11 -3.04
C PHE A 23 -10.39 -7.91 -2.11
N SER A 24 -11.43 -7.22 -2.59
CA SER A 24 -12.64 -6.94 -1.84
C SER A 24 -13.77 -7.87 -2.25
N HIS A 25 -14.27 -8.64 -1.29
CA HIS A 25 -15.58 -9.32 -1.36
C HIS A 25 -16.72 -8.45 -0.79
N ASN A 26 -16.51 -7.16 -0.57
CA ASN A 26 -17.58 -6.29 -0.10
C ASN A 26 -18.50 -5.89 -1.26
N LYS A 27 -19.81 -6.06 -1.09
CA LYS A 27 -20.83 -5.61 -2.06
C LYS A 27 -20.71 -4.10 -2.37
N GLY A 28 -20.27 -3.31 -1.40
CA GLY A 28 -20.01 -1.87 -1.54
C GLY A 28 -18.53 -1.57 -1.76
N PHE A 29 -18.03 -1.75 -2.99
CA PHE A 29 -16.62 -1.53 -3.30
C PHE A 29 -16.18 -0.07 -3.18
N SER A 30 -17.05 0.90 -3.43
CA SER A 30 -16.73 2.33 -3.27
C SER A 30 -16.25 2.69 -1.86
N GLY A 31 -16.89 2.13 -0.83
CA GLY A 31 -16.47 2.33 0.56
C GLY A 31 -15.07 1.77 0.85
N VAL A 32 -14.66 0.72 0.13
CA VAL A 32 -13.28 0.21 0.20
C VAL A 32 -12.31 1.22 -0.41
N LEU A 33 -12.62 1.75 -1.60
CA LEU A 33 -11.77 2.75 -2.26
C LEU A 33 -11.59 4.02 -1.43
N GLU A 34 -12.64 4.46 -0.72
CA GLU A 34 -12.57 5.61 0.19
C GLU A 34 -11.71 5.32 1.44
N ALA A 35 -11.71 4.06 1.91
CA ALA A 35 -10.99 3.65 3.11
C ALA A 35 -9.49 3.43 2.87
N VAL A 36 -9.10 2.91 1.70
CA VAL A 36 -7.69 2.57 1.37
C VAL A 36 -6.72 3.73 1.60
N PRO A 37 -6.89 4.94 1.05
CA PRO A 37 -5.94 6.02 1.26
C PRO A 37 -5.87 6.45 2.73
N THR A 38 -6.98 6.37 3.47
CA THR A 38 -7.00 6.65 4.92
C THR A 38 -6.17 5.62 5.68
N ALA A 39 -6.34 4.33 5.38
CA ALA A 39 -5.55 3.26 5.98
C ALA A 39 -4.05 3.40 5.67
N ILE A 40 -3.68 3.76 4.43
CA ILE A 40 -2.28 4.00 4.05
C ILE A 40 -1.71 5.19 4.85
N LYS A 41 -2.48 6.26 5.09
CA LYS A 41 -2.01 7.43 5.86
C LYS A 41 -1.59 7.10 7.29
N GLU A 42 -2.27 6.13 7.89
CA GLU A 42 -2.08 5.68 9.28
C GLU A 42 -0.88 4.72 9.45
N LEU A 43 -0.29 4.23 8.37
CA LEU A 43 0.87 3.34 8.43
C LEU A 43 2.10 4.09 8.95
N ALA A 44 2.66 3.61 10.06
CA ALA A 44 3.85 4.20 10.69
C ALA A 44 5.10 4.19 9.79
N SER A 45 5.19 3.24 8.86
CA SER A 45 6.28 3.14 7.89
C SER A 45 6.15 4.16 6.75
N ARG A 46 4.97 4.75 6.53
CA ARG A 46 4.73 5.71 5.43
C ARG A 46 5.63 6.94 5.57
N ARG A 47 6.14 7.42 4.45
CA ARG A 47 6.90 8.66 4.31
C ARG A 47 6.31 9.50 3.18
N GLY A 48 6.20 10.81 3.40
CA GLY A 48 5.68 11.74 2.40
C GLY A 48 4.20 11.59 2.09
N GLU A 49 3.77 12.16 0.97
CA GLU A 49 2.38 12.14 0.52
C GLU A 49 2.01 10.83 -0.19
N ILE A 50 0.70 10.56 -0.26
CA ILE A 50 0.15 9.47 -1.07
C ILE A 50 -0.25 10.06 -2.41
N MET A 51 0.19 9.44 -3.49
CA MET A 51 -0.24 9.77 -4.83
C MET A 51 -1.38 8.83 -5.25
N SER A 52 -2.48 9.39 -5.76
CA SER A 52 -3.50 8.60 -6.47
C SER A 52 -3.07 8.51 -7.93
N ALA A 53 -2.75 7.31 -8.40
CA ALA A 53 -2.44 7.09 -9.82
C ALA A 53 -3.73 6.98 -10.65
N ASP A 54 -4.73 6.31 -10.08
CA ASP A 54 -6.11 6.26 -10.59
C ASP A 54 -7.11 6.05 -9.42
N GLU A 55 -8.34 5.62 -9.72
CA GLU A 55 -9.43 5.37 -8.75
C GLU A 55 -9.26 4.10 -7.88
N HIS A 56 -8.40 3.18 -8.31
CA HIS A 56 -8.14 1.89 -7.66
C HIS A 56 -6.66 1.69 -7.32
N HIS A 57 -5.81 2.66 -7.65
CA HIS A 57 -4.37 2.59 -7.53
C HIS A 57 -3.79 3.79 -6.76
N TRP A 58 -3.13 3.49 -5.64
CA TRP A 58 -2.39 4.45 -4.85
C TRP A 58 -0.91 4.10 -4.77
N ILE A 59 -0.06 5.11 -4.66
CA ILE A 59 1.38 4.97 -4.52
C ILE A 59 1.82 5.71 -3.26
N ALA A 60 2.59 5.04 -2.41
CA ALA A 60 3.17 5.64 -1.22
C ALA A 60 4.60 5.15 -1.00
N ARG A 61 5.44 5.99 -0.39
CA ARG A 61 6.78 5.58 0.04
C ARG A 61 6.74 5.05 1.46
N HIS A 62 7.49 3.98 1.70
CA HIS A 62 7.63 3.35 3.01
C HIS A 62 9.09 3.25 3.39
N SER A 63 9.41 3.59 4.63
CA SER A 63 10.70 3.29 5.24
C SER A 63 10.87 1.78 5.44
N LEU A 64 12.11 1.30 5.30
CA LEU A 64 12.44 -0.09 5.58
C LEU A 64 12.69 -0.30 7.08
N PRO A 65 12.26 -1.44 7.68
CA PRO A 65 12.55 -1.75 9.08
C PRO A 65 14.04 -1.86 9.39
N SER A 66 14.86 -2.26 8.40
CA SER A 66 16.31 -2.39 8.54
C SER A 66 17.07 -1.06 8.51
N ASP A 67 16.50 -0.04 7.88
CA ASP A 67 17.08 1.31 7.77
C ASP A 67 15.97 2.32 7.46
N GLU A 68 15.63 3.16 8.45
CA GLU A 68 14.56 4.14 8.32
C GLU A 68 14.84 5.27 7.31
N GLN A 69 16.11 5.49 6.94
CA GLN A 69 16.48 6.47 5.92
C GLN A 69 16.27 5.93 4.50
N GLN A 70 16.21 4.61 4.36
CA GLN A 70 15.91 3.97 3.09
C GLN A 70 14.40 3.85 2.91
N THR A 71 13.93 4.27 1.74
CA THR A 71 12.51 4.16 1.39
C THR A 71 12.30 3.34 0.13
N VAL A 72 11.18 2.63 0.08
CA VAL A 72 10.71 1.87 -1.09
C VAL A 72 9.38 2.45 -1.55
N GLU A 73 9.11 2.37 -2.83
CA GLU A 73 7.80 2.70 -3.39
C GLU A 73 6.88 1.49 -3.33
N ILE A 74 5.67 1.66 -2.79
CA ILE A 74 4.65 0.62 -2.72
C ILE A 74 3.43 1.07 -3.52
N HIS A 75 2.99 0.21 -4.44
CA HIS A 75 1.77 0.36 -5.21
C HIS A 75 0.66 -0.44 -4.55
N TYR A 76 -0.48 0.20 -4.27
CA TYR A 76 -1.66 -0.41 -3.69
C TYR A 76 -2.74 -0.46 -4.76
N LEU A 77 -3.16 -1.65 -5.17
CA LEU A 77 -4.22 -1.85 -6.16
C LEU A 77 -5.40 -2.57 -5.52
N ALA A 78 -6.60 -2.00 -5.66
CA ALA A 78 -7.84 -2.59 -5.17
C ALA A 78 -8.65 -3.22 -6.30
N PHE A 79 -9.17 -4.42 -6.06
CA PHE A 79 -10.00 -5.16 -7.00
C PHE A 79 -11.30 -5.60 -6.33
N ASN A 80 -12.42 -5.40 -7.04
CA ASN A 80 -13.71 -5.95 -6.63
C ASN A 80 -13.83 -7.38 -7.12
N ILE A 81 -14.07 -8.31 -6.19
CA ILE A 81 -14.31 -9.73 -6.49
C ILE A 81 -15.64 -10.22 -5.89
N TYR A 82 -16.51 -9.29 -5.50
CA TYR A 82 -17.89 -9.61 -5.11
C TYR A 82 -18.68 -10.10 -6.33
N ALA A 83 -19.34 -11.25 -6.18
CA ALA A 83 -20.19 -11.91 -7.19
C ALA A 83 -21.68 -11.79 -6.83
#